data_AF-A0A178TEL3-F1
#
_entry.id   AF-A0A178TEL3-F1
#
_cell.length_a   1.000
_cell.length_b   1.000
_cell.length_c   1.000
_cell.angle_alpha   90.00
_cell.angle_beta   90.00
_cell.angle_gamma   90.00
#
_symmetry.space_group_name_H-M   'P 1'
#
loop_
_entity.id
_entity.type
_entity.pdbx_description
1 polymer ?
#
loop_
_entity_poly.entity_id
_entity_poly.type
_entity_poly.pdbx_seq_one_letter_code
_entity_poly.pdbx_strand_id
1 'polypeptide(L)'
;MKLREDMVLFMFIFRLEQIAKRYGVYISTASQVNGDWKNIKDADSTILRGSKAMADKLHRAVVALKPTKADLEALEPILRHGYYPDEPNLVYHIYKNRETKYKDVKLWLYVDMDTMRIKELFLTNNDYELIDIQPTEIKTKQFDF
;
A
#
# COMPACT_ATOMS: atom_id res chain seq x y z
N MET A 1 22.67 15.44 24.38
CA MET A 1 22.49 15.54 22.91
C MET A 1 21.18 14.89 22.54
N LYS A 2 20.20 15.63 22.00
CA LYS A 2 18.89 15.11 21.60
C LYS A 2 18.96 14.71 20.13
N LEU A 3 18.74 13.44 19.81
CA LEU A 3 18.70 12.97 18.41
C LEU A 3 17.49 13.58 17.69
N ARG A 4 17.67 13.94 16.42
CA ARG A 4 16.59 14.46 15.56
C ARG A 4 15.63 13.32 15.21
N GLU A 5 14.32 13.62 15.18
CA GLU A 5 13.26 12.62 14.99
C GLU A 5 13.47 11.78 13.72
N ASP A 6 13.82 12.42 12.61
CA ASP A 6 14.02 11.79 11.33
C ASP A 6 15.16 10.76 11.32
N MET A 7 16.24 11.04 12.08
CA MET A 7 17.37 10.13 12.28
C MET A 7 16.97 8.93 13.11
N VAL A 8 16.19 9.14 14.18
CA VAL A 8 15.69 8.05 15.03
C VAL A 8 14.81 7.11 14.22
N LEU A 9 13.89 7.65 13.44
CA LEU A 9 13.01 6.87 12.56
C LEU A 9 13.79 6.10 11.48
N PHE A 10 14.79 6.74 10.87
CA PHE A 10 15.67 6.06 9.91
C PHE A 10 16.43 4.89 10.56
N MET A 11 17.03 5.12 11.74
CA MET A 11 17.73 4.08 12.49
C MET A 11 16.79 2.94 12.87
N PHE A 12 15.56 3.25 13.29
CA PHE A 12 14.55 2.26 13.63
C PHE A 12 14.22 1.34 12.45
N ILE A 13 13.87 1.90 11.29
CA ILE A 13 13.59 1.11 10.08
C ILE A 13 14.81 0.31 9.64
N PHE A 14 16.01 0.90 9.69
CA PHE A 14 17.24 0.19 9.36
C PHE A 14 17.47 -1.02 10.29
N ARG A 15 17.20 -0.89 11.60
CA ARG A 15 17.29 -2.02 12.52
C ARG A 15 16.27 -3.11 12.21
N LEU A 16 15.04 -2.77 11.83
CA LEU A 16 14.05 -3.76 11.39
C LEU A 16 14.53 -4.51 10.14
N GLU A 17 15.11 -3.82 9.16
CA GLU A 17 15.69 -4.45 7.97
C GLU A 17 16.79 -5.46 8.34
N GLN A 18 17.67 -5.12 9.29
CA GLN A 18 18.72 -6.03 9.76
C GLN A 18 18.15 -7.26 10.48
N ILE A 19 17.09 -7.10 11.28
CA ILE A 19 16.41 -8.21 11.97
C ILE A 19 15.74 -9.13 10.93
N ALA A 20 15.01 -8.57 9.98
CA ALA A 20 14.37 -9.33 8.89
C ALA A 20 15.40 -10.18 8.14
N LYS A 21 16.54 -9.58 7.75
CA LYS A 21 17.64 -10.29 7.07
C LYS A 21 18.28 -11.35 7.96
N ARG A 22 18.56 -11.04 9.22
CA ARG A 22 19.23 -11.95 10.16
C ARG A 22 18.42 -13.23 10.41
N TYR A 23 17.11 -13.10 10.56
CA TYR A 23 16.24 -14.22 10.90
C TYR A 23 15.50 -14.82 9.69
N GLY A 24 15.68 -14.25 8.50
CA GLY A 24 14.96 -14.70 7.30
C GLY A 24 13.46 -14.54 7.41
N VAL A 25 12.98 -13.49 8.10
CA VAL A 25 11.56 -13.25 8.35
C VAL A 25 11.04 -12.03 7.61
N TYR A 26 9.78 -12.09 7.20
CA TYR A 26 9.07 -10.93 6.69
C TYR A 26 8.60 -10.04 7.85
N ILE A 27 8.91 -8.75 7.79
CA ILE A 27 8.44 -7.74 8.75
C ILE A 27 7.59 -6.71 8.02
N SER A 28 6.36 -6.54 8.49
CA SER A 28 5.48 -5.44 8.10
C SER A 28 5.39 -4.43 9.25
N THR A 29 5.48 -3.15 8.92
CA THR A 29 5.31 -2.04 9.88
C THR A 29 4.58 -0.90 9.20
N ALA A 30 3.92 -0.04 9.99
CA ALA A 30 3.20 1.12 9.50
C ALA A 30 3.71 2.40 10.16
N SER A 31 3.53 3.53 9.49
CA SER A 31 3.76 4.87 10.02
C SER A 31 2.64 5.80 9.56
N GLN A 32 2.47 6.93 10.24
CA GLN A 32 1.50 7.94 9.85
C GLN A 32 1.95 8.72 8.61
N VAL A 33 0.97 9.23 7.87
CA VAL A 33 1.17 10.22 6.81
C VAL A 33 1.14 11.65 7.37
N ASN A 34 1.79 12.60 6.70
CA ASN A 34 1.73 14.02 7.00
C ASN A 34 0.46 14.65 6.42
N GLY A 35 0.14 15.91 6.77
CA GLY A 35 -1.11 16.57 6.38
C GLY A 35 -1.34 16.76 4.87
N ASP A 36 -0.30 16.60 4.05
CA ASP A 36 -0.36 16.79 2.60
C ASP A 36 -1.12 15.65 1.90
N TRP A 37 -1.41 14.55 2.61
CA TRP A 37 -2.19 13.42 2.09
C TRP A 37 -3.54 13.82 1.49
N LYS A 38 -4.12 14.96 1.91
CA LYS A 38 -5.42 15.45 1.43
C LYS A 38 -5.38 16.01 0.00
N ASN A 39 -4.21 16.40 -0.47
CA ASN A 39 -4.03 17.15 -1.73
C ASN A 39 -3.28 16.35 -2.79
N ILE A 40 -3.04 15.06 -2.56
CA ILE A 40 -2.23 14.22 -3.45
C ILE A 40 -3.13 13.28 -4.25
N LYS A 41 -2.94 13.25 -5.56
CA LYS A 41 -3.59 12.28 -6.45
C LYS A 41 -2.92 10.90 -6.32
N ASP A 42 -1.59 10.89 -6.30
CA ASP A 42 -0.77 9.68 -6.33
C ASP A 42 0.20 9.69 -5.14
N ALA A 43 -0.17 8.99 -4.07
CA ALA A 43 0.57 9.02 -2.83
C ALA A 43 1.91 8.27 -2.92
N ASP A 44 2.99 8.92 -2.45
CA ASP A 44 4.36 8.39 -2.49
C ASP A 44 5.12 8.63 -1.17
N SER A 45 6.46 8.53 -1.19
CA SER A 45 7.29 8.75 0.00
C SER A 45 7.23 10.19 0.53
N THR A 46 6.74 11.16 -0.23
CA THR A 46 6.71 12.57 0.17
C THR A 46 5.76 12.84 1.32
N ILE A 47 4.75 11.97 1.51
CA ILE A 47 3.77 12.10 2.58
C ILE A 47 4.14 11.31 3.84
N LEU A 48 5.31 10.65 3.90
CA LEU A 48 5.78 10.00 5.12
C LEU A 48 6.03 11.03 6.22
N ARG A 49 5.33 10.89 7.35
CA ARG A 49 5.51 11.78 8.50
C ARG A 49 6.85 11.49 9.19
N GLY A 50 7.52 12.55 9.60
CA GLY A 50 8.74 12.49 10.42
C GLY A 50 10.03 12.19 9.64
N SER A 51 10.02 11.26 8.68
CA SER A 51 11.24 10.90 7.93
C SER A 51 10.99 10.28 6.55
N LYS A 52 11.23 11.06 5.48
CA LYS A 52 11.19 10.54 4.11
C LYS A 52 12.28 9.49 3.85
N ALA A 53 13.42 9.60 4.54
CA ALA A 53 14.58 8.71 4.41
C ALA A 53 14.28 7.25 4.82
N MET A 54 13.22 7.01 5.61
CA MET A 54 12.74 5.65 5.88
C MET A 54 12.45 4.88 4.59
N ALA A 55 11.93 5.57 3.57
CA ALA A 55 11.56 4.96 2.30
C ALA A 55 12.73 4.23 1.64
N ASP A 56 13.98 4.66 1.81
CA ASP A 56 15.16 4.08 1.15
C ASP A 56 15.43 2.63 1.58
N LYS A 57 15.08 2.30 2.84
CA LYS A 57 15.29 0.97 3.45
C LYS A 57 14.14 0.00 3.22
N LEU A 58 12.95 0.50 2.87
CA LEU A 58 11.78 -0.35 2.61
C LEU A 58 11.94 -1.10 1.28
N HIS A 59 11.54 -2.37 1.26
CA HIS A 59 11.45 -3.18 0.03
C HIS A 59 10.08 -3.01 -0.65
N ARG A 60 9.02 -2.94 0.17
CA ARG A 60 7.64 -2.66 -0.24
C ARG A 60 7.10 -1.50 0.60
N ALA A 61 6.39 -0.57 -0.03
CA ALA A 61 5.71 0.53 0.65
C ALA A 61 4.36 0.82 -0.02
N VAL A 62 3.35 0.96 0.83
CA VAL A 62 1.96 1.18 0.44
C VAL A 62 1.40 2.32 1.29
N VAL A 63 0.69 3.25 0.66
CA VAL A 63 -0.12 4.24 1.36
C VAL A 63 -1.59 3.87 1.23
N ALA A 64 -2.26 3.72 2.36
CA ALA A 64 -3.70 3.50 2.41
C ALA A 64 -4.44 4.82 2.57
N LEU A 65 -5.30 5.18 1.61
CA LEU A 65 -6.13 6.39 1.61
C LEU A 65 -7.57 6.05 1.24
N LYS A 66 -8.49 6.96 1.54
CA LYS A 66 -9.85 6.89 0.99
C LYS A 66 -9.83 7.37 -0.46
N PRO A 67 -10.55 6.71 -1.39
CA PRO A 67 -10.76 7.24 -2.73
C PRO A 67 -11.35 8.65 -2.68
N THR A 68 -10.81 9.55 -3.50
CA THR A 68 -11.37 10.88 -3.68
C THR A 68 -12.59 10.83 -4.60
N LYS A 69 -13.40 11.90 -4.63
CA LYS A 69 -14.50 11.99 -5.60
C LYS A 69 -14.02 11.90 -7.04
N ALA A 70 -12.89 12.55 -7.34
CA ALA A 70 -12.28 12.51 -8.67
C ALA A 70 -11.80 11.10 -9.03
N ASP A 71 -11.30 10.31 -8.07
CA ASP A 71 -10.99 8.90 -8.30
C ASP A 71 -12.26 8.13 -8.69
N LEU A 72 -13.34 8.26 -7.93
CA LEU A 72 -14.59 7.54 -8.19
C LEU A 72 -15.19 7.92 -9.56
N GLU A 73 -15.17 9.20 -9.93
CA GLU A 73 -15.59 9.68 -11.25
C GLU A 73 -14.75 9.07 -12.38
N ALA A 74 -13.43 8.97 -12.20
CA ALA A 74 -12.52 8.36 -13.19
C ALA A 74 -12.71 6.83 -13.29
N LEU A 75 -13.13 6.18 -12.20
CA LEU A 75 -13.38 4.75 -12.14
C LEU A 75 -14.75 4.32 -12.65
N GLU A 76 -15.69 5.26 -12.82
CA GLU A 76 -17.07 4.98 -13.26
C GLU A 76 -17.15 4.05 -14.50
N PRO A 77 -16.32 4.23 -15.56
CA PRO A 77 -16.34 3.32 -16.70
C PRO A 77 -15.94 1.88 -16.32
N ILE A 78 -15.00 1.70 -15.40
CA ILE A 78 -14.55 0.39 -14.94
C ILE A 78 -15.63 -0.29 -14.09
N LEU A 79 -16.22 0.47 -13.16
CA LEU A 79 -17.22 -0.03 -12.22
C LEU A 79 -18.51 -0.46 -12.92
N ARG A 80 -18.94 0.27 -13.97
CA ARG A 80 -20.14 -0.08 -14.74
C ARG A 80 -20.00 -1.31 -15.63
N HIS A 81 -18.80 -1.61 -16.11
CA HIS A 81 -18.57 -2.68 -17.09
C HIS A 81 -18.06 -3.98 -16.45
N GLY A 82 -17.63 -3.95 -15.18
CA GLY A 82 -17.14 -5.12 -14.46
C GLY A 82 -18.14 -5.71 -13.46
N TYR A 83 -17.89 -6.95 -13.04
CA TYR A 83 -18.57 -7.57 -11.89
C TYR A 83 -17.89 -7.12 -10.59
N TYR A 84 -17.98 -5.83 -10.26
CA TYR A 84 -17.53 -5.28 -8.98
C TYR A 84 -18.78 -4.90 -8.16
N PRO A 85 -19.22 -5.77 -7.23
CA PRO A 85 -20.49 -5.54 -6.54
C PRO A 85 -20.43 -4.36 -5.56
N ASP A 86 -19.22 -3.89 -5.24
CA ASP A 86 -18.97 -2.88 -4.23
C ASP A 86 -18.15 -1.71 -4.81
N GLU A 87 -18.54 -0.48 -4.50
CA GLU A 87 -17.75 0.72 -4.79
C GLU A 87 -16.50 0.74 -3.89
N PRO A 88 -15.29 1.01 -4.43
CA PRO A 88 -14.08 1.07 -3.61
C PRO A 88 -14.22 2.11 -2.49
N ASN A 89 -13.89 1.73 -1.25
CA ASN A 89 -13.87 2.66 -0.11
C ASN A 89 -12.46 2.83 0.50
N LEU A 90 -11.48 2.11 -0.06
CA LEU A 90 -10.07 2.19 0.29
C LEU A 90 -9.22 2.01 -0.97
N VAL A 91 -8.12 2.77 -1.05
CA VAL A 91 -7.11 2.63 -2.10
C VAL A 91 -5.73 2.44 -1.48
N TYR A 92 -5.00 1.46 -1.98
CA TYR A 92 -3.59 1.24 -1.69
C TYR A 92 -2.75 1.78 -2.84
N HIS A 93 -2.06 2.90 -2.59
CA HIS A 93 -1.04 3.43 -3.50
C HIS A 93 0.26 2.69 -3.27
N ILE A 94 0.65 1.86 -4.22
CA ILE A 94 1.87 1.04 -4.17
C ILE A 94 2.98 1.79 -4.91
N TYR A 95 3.62 2.75 -4.23
CA TYR A 95 4.68 3.57 -4.83
C TYR A 95 6.08 2.92 -4.77
N LYS A 96 6.25 1.86 -3.97
CA LYS A 96 7.52 1.11 -3.91
C LYS A 96 7.25 -0.38 -3.78
N ASN A 97 7.77 -1.16 -4.71
CA ASN A 97 7.70 -2.61 -4.68
C ASN A 97 8.88 -3.20 -5.46
N ARG A 98 9.96 -3.52 -4.76
CA ARG A 98 11.19 -4.04 -5.40
C ARG A 98 10.91 -5.41 -6.05
N GLU A 99 11.59 -5.66 -7.16
CA GLU A 99 11.56 -6.95 -7.88
C GLU A 99 10.18 -7.34 -8.45
N THR A 100 9.30 -6.35 -8.63
CA THR A 100 7.99 -6.54 -9.28
C THR A 100 7.75 -5.46 -10.33
N LYS A 101 6.85 -5.74 -11.28
CA LYS A 101 6.32 -4.73 -12.22
C LYS A 101 5.26 -3.83 -11.59
N TYR A 102 4.79 -4.15 -10.38
CA TYR A 102 3.67 -3.48 -9.71
C TYR A 102 4.18 -2.35 -8.81
N LYS A 103 4.60 -1.26 -9.45
CA LYS A 103 5.05 -0.01 -8.81
C LYS A 103 4.31 1.15 -9.47
N ASP A 104 3.98 2.17 -8.69
CA ASP A 104 3.23 3.35 -9.11
C ASP A 104 1.83 2.95 -9.62
N VAL A 105 1.19 2.06 -8.85
CA VAL A 105 -0.13 1.48 -9.11
C VAL A 105 -1.08 1.71 -7.93
N LYS A 106 -2.38 1.68 -8.22
CA LYS A 106 -3.47 1.80 -7.24
C LYS A 106 -4.23 0.49 -7.17
N LEU A 107 -4.22 -0.14 -5.99
CA LEU A 107 -5.09 -1.29 -5.71
C LEU A 107 -6.35 -0.79 -5.03
N TRP A 108 -7.49 -1.00 -5.70
CA TRP A 108 -8.81 -0.57 -5.24
C TRP A 108 -9.44 -1.68 -4.42
N LEU A 109 -9.95 -1.30 -3.25
CA LEU A 109 -10.39 -2.24 -2.22
C LEU A 109 -11.76 -1.82 -1.72
N TYR A 110 -12.57 -2.81 -1.40
CA TYR A 110 -13.70 -2.63 -0.52
C TYR A 110 -13.35 -3.19 0.85
N VAL A 111 -13.57 -2.40 1.90
CA VAL A 111 -13.43 -2.82 3.29
C VAL A 111 -14.77 -2.72 3.97
N ASP A 112 -15.28 -3.86 4.42
CA ASP A 112 -16.38 -3.87 5.38
C ASP A 112 -15.84 -3.32 6.70
N MET A 113 -16.26 -2.12 7.08
CA MET A 113 -15.76 -1.43 8.26
C MET A 113 -16.29 -2.03 9.58
N ASP A 114 -17.32 -2.86 9.53
CA ASP A 114 -17.87 -3.53 10.70
C ASP A 114 -17.06 -4.79 11.02
N THR A 115 -16.62 -5.52 9.98
CA THR A 115 -15.86 -6.77 10.14
C THR A 115 -14.38 -6.65 9.82
N MET A 116 -13.94 -5.49 9.34
CA MET A 116 -12.60 -5.21 8.83
C MET A 116 -12.15 -6.19 7.73
N ARG A 117 -13.10 -6.83 7.05
CA ARG A 117 -12.82 -7.72 5.92
C ARG A 117 -12.50 -6.88 4.70
N ILE A 118 -11.36 -7.21 4.09
CA ILE A 118 -10.86 -6.55 2.90
C ILE A 118 -11.16 -7.44 1.71
N LYS A 119 -11.66 -6.83 0.65
CA LYS A 119 -11.88 -7.45 -0.65
C LYS A 119 -11.13 -6.64 -1.69
N GLU A 120 -10.15 -7.27 -2.33
CA GLU A 120 -9.47 -6.73 -3.49
C GLU A 120 -10.43 -6.69 -4.68
N LEU A 121 -10.57 -5.53 -5.32
CA LEU A 121 -11.46 -5.35 -6.46
C LEU A 121 -10.66 -5.45 -7.77
N PHE A 122 -9.79 -4.47 -8.02
CA PHE A 122 -8.98 -4.43 -9.23
C PHE A 122 -7.76 -3.50 -9.05
N LEU A 123 -6.81 -3.62 -9.98
CA LEU A 123 -5.59 -2.83 -10.00
C LEU A 123 -5.60 -1.86 -11.19
N THR A 124 -5.17 -0.63 -10.97
CA THR A 124 -4.92 0.34 -12.05
C THR A 124 -3.52 0.95 -11.95
N ASN A 125 -3.04 1.55 -13.04
CA ASN A 125 -1.96 2.54 -12.94
C ASN A 125 -2.50 3.87 -12.36
N ASN A 126 -1.62 4.87 -12.24
CA ASN A 126 -2.00 6.21 -11.75
C ASN A 126 -2.91 7.01 -12.72
N ASP A 127 -3.05 6.54 -13.96
CA ASP A 127 -3.93 7.10 -14.99
C ASP A 127 -5.28 6.36 -15.07
N TYR A 128 -5.57 5.51 -14.08
CA TYR A 128 -6.81 4.71 -13.98
C TYR A 128 -7.00 3.68 -15.09
N GLU A 129 -5.94 3.28 -15.78
CA GLU A 129 -5.98 2.18 -16.74
C GLU A 129 -5.87 0.84 -15.99
N LEU A 130 -6.75 -0.10 -16.32
CA LEU A 130 -6.77 -1.43 -15.70
C LEU A 130 -5.48 -2.20 -15.98
N ILE A 131 -4.92 -2.81 -14.94
CA ILE A 131 -3.78 -3.71 -15.02
C ILE A 131 -4.27 -5.12 -14.72
N ASP A 132 -4.10 -6.03 -15.68
CA ASP A 132 -4.38 -7.44 -15.45
C ASP A 132 -3.40 -8.03 -14.43
N ILE A 133 -3.97 -8.67 -13.40
CA ILE A 133 -3.24 -9.33 -12.33
C ILE A 133 -3.90 -10.67 -12.03
N GLN A 134 -3.08 -11.71 -12.06
CA GLN A 134 -3.55 -13.06 -11.78
C GLN A 134 -3.50 -13.31 -10.25
N PRO A 135 -4.54 -13.91 -9.65
CA PRO A 135 -4.53 -14.27 -8.24
C PRO A 135 -3.32 -15.16 -7.92
N THR A 136 -2.66 -14.89 -6.80
CA THR A 136 -1.63 -15.79 -6.30
C THR A 136 -2.29 -16.93 -5.53
N GLU A 137 -2.25 -18.15 -6.10
CA GLU A 137 -2.74 -19.34 -5.41
C GLU A 137 -1.68 -19.86 -4.42
N ILE A 138 -2.00 -19.80 -3.12
CA ILE A 138 -1.15 -20.36 -2.06
C ILE A 138 -1.70 -21.74 -1.69
N LYS A 139 -0.94 -22.79 -2.03
CA LYS A 139 -1.26 -24.16 -1.60
C LYS A 139 -0.72 -24.38 -0.19
N THR A 140 -1.61 -24.55 0.78
CA THR A 140 -1.24 -24.90 2.15
C THR A 140 -1.24 -26.41 2.32
N LYS A 141 -0.18 -26.96 2.93
CA LYS A 141 -0.15 -28.35 3.36
C LYS A 141 -0.57 -28.38 4.83
N GLN A 142 -1.71 -29.00 5.11
CA GLN A 142 -2.14 -29.24 6.49
C GLN A 142 -1.26 -30.34 7.07
N PHE A 143 -0.65 -30.10 8.23
CA PHE A 143 0.06 -31.11 8.98
C PHE A 143 -0.87 -31.58 10.10
N ASP A 144 -1.20 -32.87 10.10
CA ASP A 144 -1.87 -33.49 11.24
C ASP A 144 -0.83 -33.57 12.37
N PHE A 145 -1.12 -32.91 13.49
CA PHE A 145 -0.34 -32.98 14.73
C PHE A 145 -0.90 -34.05 15.65
#